data_AF-A0A0G4PR61-F1
#
_entry.id   AF-A0A0G4PR61-F1
#
_cell.length_a   1.000
_cell.length_b   1.000
_cell.length_c   1.000
_cell.angle_alpha   90.00
_cell.angle_beta   90.00
_cell.angle_gamma   90.00
#
_symmetry.space_group_name_H-M   'P 1'
#
loop_
_entity.id
_entity.type
_entity.pdbx_description
1 polymer ?
#
loop_
_entity_poly.entity_id
_entity_poly.type
_entity_poly.pdbx_seq_one_letter_code
_entity_poly.pdbx_strand_id
1 'polypeptide(L)' 'MRNNILPGHNQPGDPIKGAQVLFEAFTKTGRCEGRSLPGRLALGRDSLAAIGGSIAREQEMLDSWKEIIASTDCDDVEA' A
#
# COMPACT_ATOMS: atom_id res chain seq x y z
N MET A 1 13.40 29.83 7.26
CA MET A 1 14.59 29.01 7.00
C MET A 1 14.46 28.42 5.60
N ARG A 2 15.42 28.67 4.71
CA ARG A 2 15.44 28.10 3.35
C ARG A 2 16.16 26.75 3.46
N ASN A 3 15.47 25.64 3.24
CA ASN A 3 16.10 24.32 3.23
C ASN A 3 17.01 24.20 2.01
N ASN A 4 18.31 24.16 2.29
CA ASN A 4 19.37 23.92 1.32
C ASN A 4 19.37 22.41 1.02
N ILE A 5 18.59 21.98 0.03
CA ILE A 5 18.59 20.60 -0.43
C ILE A 5 19.68 20.45 -1.50
N LEU A 6 20.61 19.52 -1.25
CA LEU A 6 21.78 19.22 -2.08
C LEU A 6 21.36 18.83 -3.52
N PRO A 7 22.19 19.10 -4.54
CA PRO A 7 21.90 18.74 -5.92
C PRO A 7 21.89 17.20 -6.06
N GLY A 8 20.71 16.63 -6.28
CA GLY A 8 20.47 15.18 -6.34
C GLY A 8 19.12 14.70 -5.78
N HIS A 9 18.35 15.59 -5.13
CA HIS A 9 17.12 15.25 -4.41
C HIS A 9 15.85 15.62 -5.20
N ASN A 10 15.62 14.99 -6.36
CA ASN A 10 14.37 15.14 -7.10
C ASN A 10 13.43 13.94 -6.90
N GLN A 11 13.35 13.41 -5.68
CA GLN A 11 12.29 12.46 -5.37
C GLN A 11 10.95 13.22 -5.41
N PRO A 12 9.92 12.72 -6.12
CA PRO A 12 8.62 13.39 -6.19
C PRO A 12 7.96 13.59 -4.82
N GLY A 13 8.32 12.75 -3.85
CA GLY A 13 7.82 12.81 -2.49
C GLY A 13 8.40 13.96 -1.67
N ASP A 14 7.56 14.50 -0.78
CA ASP A 14 7.95 15.48 0.23
C ASP A 14 8.21 14.77 1.57
N PRO A 15 9.46 14.65 2.02
CA PRO A 15 9.81 13.89 3.21
C PRO A 15 9.24 14.50 4.50
N ILE A 16 9.03 15.82 4.55
CA ILE A 16 8.45 16.50 5.72
C ILE A 16 6.99 16.07 5.87
N LYS A 17 6.23 16.08 4.77
CA LYS A 17 4.84 15.61 4.77
C LYS A 17 4.75 14.12 5.10
N GLY A 18 5.67 13.31 4.58
CA GLY A 18 5.75 11.88 4.90
C GLY A 18 5.94 11.64 6.40
N ALA A 19 6.94 12.29 7.01
CA ALA A 19 7.20 12.19 8.44
C ALA A 19 6.00 12.64 9.30
N GLN A 20 5.31 13.70 8.88
CA GLN A 20 4.11 14.18 9.58
C GLN A 20 2.96 13.17 9.54
N VAL A 21 2.74 12.49 8.41
CA VAL A 21 1.73 11.41 8.31
C VAL A 21 2.10 10.25 9.25
N LEU A 22 3.37 9.87 9.30
CA LEU A 22 3.82 8.81 10.21
C LEU A 22 3.56 9.20 11.67
N PHE A 23 3.92 10.42 12.07
CA PHE A 23 3.66 10.93 13.40
C PHE A 23 2.17 10.82 13.74
N GLU A 24 1.30 11.40 12.91
CA GLU A 24 -0.16 11.36 13.09
C GLU A 24 -0.69 9.91 13.18
N ALA A 25 -0.18 8.99 12.36
CA ALA A 25 -0.58 7.59 12.36
C ALA A 25 -0.19 6.86 13.65
N PHE A 26 1.01 7.09 14.18
CA PHE A 26 1.48 6.45 15.41
C PHE A 26 0.88 7.05 16.67
N THR A 27 0.58 8.36 16.67
CA THR A 27 -0.08 9.02 17.81
C THR A 27 -1.61 8.95 17.74
N LYS A 28 -2.19 8.46 16.64
CA LYS A 28 -3.63 8.44 16.37
C LYS A 28 -4.28 9.82 16.50
N THR A 29 -3.60 10.85 15.99
CA THR A 29 -4.07 12.23 16.02
C THR A 29 -4.26 12.76 14.60
N GLY A 30 -4.93 13.91 14.46
CA GLY A 30 -5.06 14.59 13.17
C GLY A 30 -5.81 13.73 12.16
N ARG A 31 -5.23 13.49 10.98
CA ARG A 31 -5.90 12.73 9.90
C ARG A 31 -6.06 11.24 10.20
N CYS A 32 -5.34 10.75 11.20
CA CYS A 32 -5.31 9.33 11.58
C CYS A 32 -6.10 9.04 12.85
N GLU A 33 -6.81 10.02 13.41
CA GLU A 33 -7.68 9.80 14.56
C GLU A 33 -8.78 8.78 14.24
N GLY A 34 -9.04 7.87 15.19
CA GLY A 34 -9.99 6.76 15.02
C GLY A 34 -9.57 5.67 14.02
N ARG A 35 -8.40 5.77 13.37
CA ARG A 35 -7.89 4.73 12.46
C ARG A 35 -7.03 3.70 13.20
N SER A 36 -7.11 2.45 12.77
CA SER A 36 -6.12 1.43 13.12
C SER A 36 -4.90 1.58 12.21
N LEU A 37 -3.72 1.26 12.77
CA LEU A 37 -2.49 1.26 11.99
C LEU A 37 -2.49 0.03 11.07
N PRO A 38 -2.30 0.20 9.74
CA PRO A 38 -2.21 -0.93 8.84
C PRO A 38 -0.86 -1.65 9.00
N GLY A 39 -0.80 -2.94 8.63
CA GLY A 39 0.46 -3.70 8.62
C GLY A 39 1.53 -3.13 7.68
N ARG A 40 1.10 -2.40 6.63
CA ARG A 40 1.98 -1.63 5.74
C ARG A 40 1.28 -0.31 5.38
N LEU A 41 1.99 0.80 5.59
CA LEU A 41 1.49 2.14 5.25
C LEU A 41 2.30 2.69 4.07
N ALA A 42 1.71 2.64 2.87
CA ALA A 42 2.29 3.23 1.68
C ALA A 42 2.14 4.76 1.69
N LEU A 43 3.18 5.48 1.28
CA LEU A 43 3.21 6.95 1.23
C LEU A 43 3.56 7.41 -0.19
N GLY A 44 2.81 8.37 -0.71
CA GLY A 44 3.01 8.89 -2.06
C GLY A 44 2.04 8.30 -3.09
N ARG A 45 1.75 9.06 -4.16
CA ARG A 45 0.78 8.68 -5.20
C ARG A 45 1.30 7.56 -6.11
N ASP A 46 2.60 7.57 -6.36
CA ASP A 46 3.32 6.51 -7.06
C ASP A 46 3.08 5.14 -6.40
N SER A 47 3.16 5.08 -5.07
CA SER A 47 2.91 3.84 -4.33
C SER A 47 1.47 3.34 -4.47
N LEU A 48 0.48 4.23 -4.54
CA LEU A 48 -0.92 3.87 -4.80
C LEU A 48 -1.09 3.25 -6.19
N ALA A 49 -0.47 3.84 -7.21
CA ALA A 49 -0.53 3.34 -8.57
C ALA A 49 0.15 1.98 -8.71
N ALA A 50 1.36 1.83 -8.15
CA ALA A 50 2.13 0.59 -8.23
C ALA A 50 1.46 -0.56 -7.46
N ILE A 51 1.12 -0.34 -6.19
CA ILE A 51 0.52 -1.37 -5.34
C ILE A 51 -0.90 -1.69 -5.80
N GLY A 52 -1.71 -0.66 -6.09
CA GLY A 52 -3.08 -0.85 -6.57
C GLY A 52 -3.12 -1.55 -7.93
N GLY A 53 -2.20 -1.20 -8.83
CA GLY A 53 -2.07 -1.85 -10.14
C GLY A 53 -1.66 -3.31 -10.04
N SER A 54 -0.72 -3.64 -9.14
CA SER A 54 -0.36 -5.03 -8.82
C SER A 54 -1.60 -5.78 -8.36
N ILE A 55 -2.23 -5.33 -7.27
CA ILE A 55 -3.39 -6.01 -6.67
C ILE A 55 -4.49 -6.24 -7.70
N ALA A 56 -4.79 -5.25 -8.54
CA ALA A 56 -5.79 -5.37 -9.59
C ALA A 56 -5.43 -6.46 -10.62
N ARG A 57 -4.16 -6.52 -11.04
CA ARG A 57 -3.66 -7.55 -11.97
C ARG A 57 -3.71 -8.94 -11.34
N GLU A 58 -3.30 -9.08 -10.08
CA GLU A 58 -3.36 -10.36 -9.38
C GLU A 58 -4.81 -10.81 -9.20
N GLN A 59 -5.72 -9.89 -8.85
CA GLN A 59 -7.14 -10.19 -8.72
C GLN A 59 -7.74 -10.64 -10.06
N GLU A 60 -7.43 -9.96 -11.16
CA GLU A 60 -7.88 -10.35 -12.50
C GLU A 60 -7.38 -11.74 -12.90
N MET A 61 -6.12 -12.06 -12.57
CA MET A 61 -5.57 -13.40 -12.78
C MET A 61 -6.34 -14.44 -11.95
N LEU A 62 -6.57 -14.20 -10.66
CA LEU A 62 -7.33 -15.12 -9.82
C LEU A 62 -8.75 -15.30 -10.36
N ASP A 63 -9.43 -14.22 -10.73
CA ASP A 63 -10.81 -14.27 -11.22
C ASP A 63 -10.93 -15.04 -12.54
N SER A 64 -9.93 -14.91 -13.43
CA SER A 64 -9.91 -15.61 -14.73
C SER A 64 -9.51 -17.09 -14.61
N TRP A 65 -8.74 -17.47 -13.61
CA TRP A 65 -8.27 -18.85 -13.42
C TRP A 65 -8.98 -19.61 -12.30
N LYS A 66 -9.89 -18.97 -11.54
CA LYS A 66 -10.50 -19.53 -10.32
C LYS A 66 -11.10 -20.93 -10.50
N GLU A 67 -11.76 -21.21 -11.61
CA GLU A 67 -12.39 -22.50 -11.87
C GLU A 67 -11.35 -23.60 -12.09
N ILE A 68 -10.29 -23.29 -12.86
CA ILE A 68 -9.17 -24.20 -13.09
C ILE A 68 -8.42 -24.47 -11.78
N ILE A 69 -8.17 -23.42 -11.00
CA ILE A 69 -7.48 -23.54 -9.70
C ILE A 69 -8.32 -24.40 -8.74
N ALA A 70 -9.61 -24.11 -8.59
CA ALA A 70 -10.52 -24.87 -7.73
C ALA A 70 -10.72 -26.32 -8.21
N SER A 71 -10.57 -26.61 -9.50
CA SER A 71 -10.67 -27.99 -10.02
C SER A 71 -9.55 -28.93 -9.53
N THR A 72 -8.56 -28.40 -8.82
CA THR A 72 -7.45 -29.18 -8.25
C THR A 72 -7.68 -29.64 -6.82
N ASP A 73 -8.83 -29.31 -6.23
CA ASP A 73 -9.21 -29.77 -4.90
C ASP A 73 -9.32 -31.31 -4.87
N CYS A 74 -8.96 -31.92 -3.74
CA CYS A 74 -9.22 -33.34 -3.52
C CYS A 74 -10.69 -33.53 -3.13
N ASP A 75 -11.50 -34.09 -4.03
CA ASP A 75 -12.95 -34.31 -3.83
C ASP A 75 -13.27 -35.18 -2.59
N ASP A 76 -12.29 -35.95 -2.09
CA ASP A 76 -12.41 -36.87 -0.97
C ASP A 76 -11.99 -36.27 0.39
N VAL A 77 -11.62 -34.99 0.45
CA VAL A 77 -11.22 -34.30 1.69
C VAL A 77 -12.05 -33.03 1.88
N GLU A 78 -12.74 -32.91 3.02
CA GLU A 78 -13.39 -31.64 3.38
C GLU A 78 -12.33 -30.61 3.82
N ALA A 79 -12.43 -29.40 3.26
CA ALA A 79 -11.52 -28.27 3.50
C ALA A 79 -11.78 -27.52 4.82
#